data_AF-U2Z6I6-F1
#
_entry.id   AF-U2Z6I6-F1
#
_cell.length_a   1.000
_cell.length_b   1.000
_cell.length_c   1.000
_cell.angle_alpha   90.00
_cell.angle_beta   90.00
_cell.angle_gamma   90.00
#
_symmetry.space_group_name_H-M   'P 1'
#
loop_
_entity.id
_entity.type
_entity.pdbx_description
1 polymer ?
#
loop_
_entity_poly.entity_id
_entity_poly.type
_entity_poly.pdbx_seq_one_letter_code
_entity_poly.pdbx_strand_id
1 'polypeptide(L)'
;MALHFQSYYGGKGLYPGGYSGFGVSASRFGARIGLARLDDADDPDPALEFARTMPAPIPPEPLRTIGARVTMHALDTIDAKGGWRRSWIDFIGRLGFPLN
;
A
#
# COMPACT_ATOMS: atom_id res chain seq x y z
N MET A 1 3.41 2.87 -0.12
CA MET A 1 2.20 3.27 -0.87
C MET A 1 1.79 2.10 -1.76
N ALA A 2 0.50 1.73 -1.81
CA ALA A 2 0.04 0.52 -2.50
C ALA A 2 -1.15 0.84 -3.43
N LEU A 3 -0.99 0.59 -4.73
CA LEU A 3 -2.06 0.66 -5.72
C LEU A 3 -2.69 -0.72 -5.83
N HIS A 4 -3.96 -0.83 -5.46
CA HIS A 4 -4.75 -2.04 -5.62
C HIS A 4 -5.78 -1.85 -6.73
N PHE A 5 -6.14 -2.96 -7.38
CA PHE A 5 -7.16 -2.99 -8.40
C PHE A 5 -8.28 -3.93 -7.99
N GLN A 6 -9.51 -3.45 -8.05
CA GLN A 6 -10.70 -4.28 -7.94
C GLN A 6 -11.31 -4.45 -9.33
N SER A 7 -11.60 -5.70 -9.69
CA SER A 7 -12.21 -6.02 -10.98
C SER A 7 -13.73 -6.04 -10.88
N TYR A 8 -14.38 -5.44 -11.88
CA TYR A 8 -15.81 -5.38 -12.04
C TYR A 8 -16.20 -5.85 -13.44
N TYR A 9 -17.50 -6.12 -13.63
CA TYR A 9 -18.07 -6.50 -14.93
C TYR A 9 -17.36 -7.69 -15.60
N GLY A 10 -16.96 -8.68 -14.81
CA GLY A 10 -16.28 -9.89 -15.31
C GLY A 10 -14.91 -9.61 -15.93
N GLY A 11 -14.12 -8.70 -15.37
CA GLY A 11 -12.78 -8.39 -15.88
C GLY A 11 -12.71 -7.14 -16.76
N LYS A 12 -13.86 -6.58 -17.18
CA LYS A 12 -13.91 -5.48 -18.14
C LYS A 12 -13.80 -4.08 -17.53
N GLY A 13 -13.91 -3.99 -16.21
CA GLY A 13 -13.69 -2.75 -15.47
C GLY A 13 -12.68 -2.97 -14.36
N LEU A 14 -11.77 -2.01 -14.19
CA LEU A 14 -10.85 -1.98 -13.05
C LEU A 14 -11.05 -0.69 -12.27
N TYR A 15 -11.15 -0.83 -10.95
CA TYR A 15 -11.14 0.29 -10.01
C TYR A 15 -9.77 0.38 -9.35
N PRO A 16 -8.94 1.39 -9.70
CA PRO A 16 -7.69 1.66 -9.02
C PRO A 16 -7.96 2.38 -7.69
N GLY A 17 -7.37 1.89 -6.59
CA GLY A 17 -7.44 2.51 -5.27
C GLY A 17 -6.13 2.42 -4.47
N GLY A 18 -6.06 3.10 -3.33
CA GLY A 18 -4.97 2.96 -2.35
C GLY A 18 -3.74 3.87 -2.54
N TYR A 19 -3.74 4.72 -3.58
CA TYR A 19 -2.72 5.74 -3.80
C TYR A 19 -3.21 7.10 -3.30
N SER A 20 -2.85 7.47 -2.07
CA SER A 20 -3.14 8.79 -1.50
C SER A 20 -1.89 9.68 -1.48
N GLY A 21 -2.07 11.00 -1.55
CA GLY A 21 -1.01 11.98 -1.27
C GLY A 21 -0.37 12.68 -2.48
N PHE A 22 -0.64 12.22 -3.70
CA PHE A 22 -0.06 12.81 -4.94
C PHE A 22 -1.10 13.37 -5.93
N GLY A 23 -2.39 13.30 -5.59
CA GLY A 23 -3.49 13.88 -6.36
C GLY A 23 -3.54 13.40 -7.82
N VAL A 24 -3.61 14.35 -8.76
CA VAL A 24 -3.82 14.10 -10.20
C VAL A 24 -2.74 13.20 -10.80
N SER A 25 -1.49 13.36 -10.37
CA SER A 25 -0.36 12.57 -10.88
C SER A 25 -0.54 11.08 -10.59
N ALA A 26 -0.96 10.75 -9.36
CA ALA A 26 -1.22 9.36 -8.99
C ALA A 26 -2.50 8.82 -9.66
N SER A 27 -3.53 9.62 -9.84
CA SER A 27 -4.73 9.21 -10.60
C SER A 27 -4.41 8.89 -12.05
N ARG A 28 -3.59 9.72 -12.73
CA ARG A 28 -3.14 9.47 -14.09
C ARG A 28 -2.32 8.18 -14.19
N PHE A 29 -1.41 7.98 -13.25
CA PHE A 29 -0.55 6.79 -13.23
C PHE A 29 -1.33 5.50 -12.92
N GLY A 30 -2.25 5.54 -11.95
CA GLY A 30 -3.14 4.44 -11.63
C GLY A 30 -4.05 4.06 -12.81
N ALA A 31 -4.59 5.05 -13.52
CA ALA A 31 -5.38 4.82 -14.73
C ALA A 31 -4.56 4.15 -15.85
N ARG A 32 -3.33 4.62 -16.08
CA ARG A 32 -2.43 4.03 -17.09
C ARG A 32 -2.14 2.56 -16.82
N ILE A 33 -1.83 2.21 -15.58
CA ILE A 33 -1.57 0.82 -15.17
C ILE A 33 -2.85 -0.03 -15.24
N GLY A 34 -4.02 0.55 -14.92
CA GLY A 34 -5.30 -0.11 -15.09
C GLY A 34 -5.59 -0.46 -16.55
N LEU A 35 -5.38 0.49 -17.46
CA LEU A 35 -5.52 0.24 -18.90
C LEU A 35 -4.54 -0.83 -19.39
N ALA A 36 -3.26 -0.75 -19.01
CA ALA A 36 -2.28 -1.77 -19.37
C ALA A 36 -2.69 -3.19 -18.92
N ARG A 37 -3.34 -3.32 -17.76
CA ARG A 37 -3.90 -4.60 -17.29
C ARG A 37 -5.14 -5.07 -18.05
N LEU A 38 -5.96 -4.15 -18.56
CA LEU A 38 -7.14 -4.48 -19.36
C LEU A 38 -6.78 -4.87 -20.79
N ASP A 39 -5.78 -4.19 -21.36
CA ASP A 39 -5.37 -4.35 -22.75
C ASP A 39 -4.35 -5.48 -22.96
N ASP A 40 -3.92 -6.16 -21.87
CA ASP A 40 -2.82 -7.15 -21.85
C ASP A 40 -1.57 -6.65 -22.59
N ALA A 41 -1.31 -5.34 -22.45
CA ALA A 41 -0.18 -4.70 -23.07
C ALA A 41 1.12 -5.14 -22.39
N ASP A 42 2.18 -5.34 -23.17
CA ASP A 42 3.52 -5.64 -22.67
C ASP A 42 4.15 -4.36 -22.07
N ASP A 43 3.60 -3.92 -20.92
CA ASP A 43 3.97 -2.73 -20.19
C ASP A 43 4.68 -3.12 -18.87
N PRO A 44 5.82 -2.51 -18.54
CA PRO A 44 6.56 -2.82 -17.31
C PRO A 44 5.91 -2.28 -16.03
N ASP A 45 5.00 -1.30 -16.11
CA ASP A 45 4.47 -0.62 -14.93
C ASP A 45 3.53 -1.44 -14.04
N PRO A 46 2.64 -2.31 -14.59
CA PRO A 46 1.91 -3.27 -13.77
C PRO A 46 2.83 -4.20 -12.96
N ALA A 47 4.07 -4.39 -13.40
CA ALA A 47 5.08 -5.16 -12.67
C ALA A 47 5.83 -4.36 -11.61
N LEU A 48 5.49 -3.10 -11.35
CA LEU A 48 6.08 -2.38 -10.22
C LEU A 48 5.56 -2.94 -8.88
N GLU A 49 6.41 -2.98 -7.85
CA GLU A 49 6.05 -3.51 -6.52
C GLU A 49 4.81 -2.79 -5.97
N PHE A 50 4.77 -1.45 -6.09
CA PHE A 50 3.65 -0.67 -5.60
C PHE A 50 2.29 -1.05 -6.25
N ALA A 51 2.30 -1.59 -7.48
CA ALA A 51 1.11 -2.01 -8.23
C ALA A 51 0.77 -3.50 -8.05
N ARG A 52 1.60 -4.25 -7.30
CA ARG A 52 1.44 -5.68 -7.01
C ARG A 52 1.22 -5.96 -5.53
N THR A 53 1.64 -5.05 -4.65
CA THR A 53 1.52 -5.23 -3.21
C THR A 53 0.13 -4.83 -2.73
N MET A 54 -0.57 -5.77 -2.10
CA MET A 54 -1.81 -5.53 -1.37
C MET A 54 -1.50 -5.45 0.13
N PRO A 55 -2.04 -4.45 0.86
CA PRO A 55 -1.91 -4.44 2.32
C PRO A 55 -2.54 -5.69 2.94
N ALA A 56 -1.91 -6.24 3.98
CA ALA A 56 -2.49 -7.35 4.72
C ALA A 56 -3.81 -6.95 5.38
N PRO A 57 -4.72 -7.92 5.60
CA PRO A 57 -5.95 -7.66 6.34
C PRO A 57 -5.63 -7.12 7.74
N ILE A 58 -6.31 -6.04 8.12
CA ILE A 58 -6.15 -5.42 9.43
C ILE A 58 -6.77 -6.35 10.49
N PRO A 59 -6.06 -6.65 11.59
CA PRO A 59 -6.58 -7.52 12.65
C PRO A 59 -7.83 -6.91 13.33
N PRO A 60 -8.68 -7.73 13.97
CA PRO A 60 -9.83 -7.23 14.71
C PRO A 60 -9.43 -6.42 15.96
N GLU A 61 -10.39 -5.70 16.54
CA GLU A 61 -10.23 -5.07 17.85
C GLU A 61 -10.08 -6.14 18.96
N PRO A 62 -9.25 -5.92 20.00
CA PRO A 62 -8.52 -4.68 20.33
C PRO A 62 -7.11 -4.60 19.74
N LEU A 63 -6.65 -5.65 19.05
CA LEU A 63 -5.27 -5.74 18.52
C LEU A 63 -4.98 -4.59 17.55
N ARG A 64 -5.97 -4.21 16.73
CA ARG A 64 -5.87 -3.04 15.84
C ARG A 64 -5.50 -1.77 16.60
N THR A 65 -6.23 -1.44 17.67
CA THR A 65 -6.00 -0.22 18.45
C THR A 65 -4.63 -0.24 19.14
N ILE A 66 -4.25 -1.38 19.71
CA ILE A 66 -2.95 -1.54 20.37
C ILE A 66 -1.82 -1.38 19.35
N GLY A 67 -1.90 -2.10 18.24
CA GLY A 67 -0.91 -2.01 17.15
C GLY A 67 -0.79 -0.59 16.60
N ALA A 68 -1.91 0.08 16.34
CA ALA A 68 -1.91 1.46 15.86
C ALA A 68 -1.22 2.42 16.84
N ARG A 69 -1.51 2.32 18.14
CA ARG A 69 -0.86 3.16 19.17
C ARG A 69 0.64 2.91 19.27
N VAL A 70 1.07 1.65 19.25
CA VAL A 70 2.49 1.29 19.29
C VAL A 70 3.21 1.80 18.05
N THR A 71 2.65 1.59 16.86
CA THR A 71 3.22 2.04 15.60
C THR A 71 3.32 3.56 15.53
N MET A 72 2.27 4.29 15.94
CA MET A 72 2.31 5.76 15.99
C MET A 72 3.38 6.27 16.95
N HIS A 73 3.50 5.67 18.13
CA HIS A 73 4.58 6.02 19.08
C HIS A 73 5.97 5.71 18.53
N ALA A 74 6.12 4.57 17.85
CA ALA A 74 7.38 4.19 17.22
C ALA A 74 7.78 5.19 16.14
N LEU A 75 6.86 5.57 15.25
CA LEU A 75 7.07 6.57 14.20
C LEU A 75 7.46 7.94 14.77
N ASP A 76 6.75 8.42 15.79
CA ASP A 76 7.00 9.73 16.39
C ASP A 76 8.38 9.84 17.07
N THR A 77 8.93 8.70 17.52
CA THR A 77 10.17 8.69 18.32
C THR A 77 11.35 7.98 17.65
N ILE A 78 11.20 7.47 16.44
CA ILE A 78 12.23 6.66 15.77
C ILE A 78 13.48 7.48 15.47
N ASP A 79 13.33 8.72 15.01
CA ASP A 79 14.45 9.58 14.64
C ASP A 79 15.28 9.97 15.86
N ALA A 80 14.61 10.22 16.99
CA ALA A 80 15.27 10.62 18.23
C ALA A 80 15.89 9.44 19.02
N LYS A 81 15.26 8.26 19.00
CA LYS A 81 15.62 7.16 19.92
C LYS A 81 16.10 5.89 19.23
N GLY A 82 15.72 5.65 17.98
CA GLY A 82 16.03 4.42 17.24
C GLY A 82 15.69 3.12 18.01
N GLY A 83 16.53 2.09 17.82
CA GLY A 83 16.44 0.81 18.50
C GLY A 83 15.25 -0.04 18.04
N TRP A 84 14.49 -0.60 18.99
CA TRP A 84 13.36 -1.50 18.72
C TRP A 84 12.30 -0.91 17.78
N ARG A 85 12.23 0.42 17.68
CA ARG A 85 11.32 1.15 16.78
C ARG A 85 11.63 0.87 15.31
N ARG A 86 12.92 0.80 14.94
CA ARG A 86 13.34 0.41 13.58
C ARG A 86 12.91 -1.02 13.28
N SER A 87 13.21 -1.94 14.19
CA SER A 87 12.79 -3.35 14.06
C SER A 87 11.26 -3.51 14.01
N TRP A 88 10.52 -2.69 14.76
CA TRP A 88 9.05 -2.69 14.74
C TRP A 88 8.51 -2.18 13.41
N ILE A 89 9.02 -1.06 12.89
CA ILE A 89 8.60 -0.53 11.59
C ILE A 89 8.94 -1.51 10.47
N ASP A 90 10.14 -2.11 10.48
CA ASP A 90 10.52 -3.13 9.50
C ASP A 90 9.59 -4.35 9.56
N PHE A 91 9.21 -4.77 10.78
CA PHE A 91 8.25 -5.85 10.99
C PHE A 91 6.87 -5.50 10.42
N ILE A 92 6.35 -4.30 10.71
CA ILE A 92 5.07 -3.82 10.16
C ILE A 92 5.14 -3.68 8.63
N GLY A 93 6.28 -3.25 8.09
CA GLY A 93 6.59 -3.24 6.66
C GLY A 93 6.44 -4.61 6.02
N ARG A 94 7.01 -5.64 6.65
CA ARG A 94 6.88 -7.04 6.22
C ARG A 94 5.46 -7.60 6.33
N LEU A 95 4.64 -7.04 7.20
CA LEU A 95 3.20 -7.34 7.24
C LEU A 95 2.42 -6.66 6.11
N GLY A 96 3.07 -6.03 5.13
CA GLY A 96 2.40 -5.42 3.98
C GLY A 96 1.91 -4.00 4.23
N PHE A 97 2.35 -3.37 5.33
CA PHE A 97 2.12 -1.96 5.60
C PHE A 97 3.42 -1.19 5.36
N PRO A 98 3.70 -0.74 4.14
CA PRO A 98 4.95 -0.03 3.84
C PRO A 98 5.00 1.28 4.64
N LEU A 99 5.87 1.31 5.65
CA LEU A 99 6.13 2.43 6.57
C LEU A 99 7.58 2.94 6.46
N ASN A 100 8.23 2.57 5.36
CA ASN A 100 9.63 2.83 5.03
C ASN A 100 9.90 4.32 4.80
#